data_AF-A0AAE3RRK2-F1
#
_entry.id   AF-A0AAE3RRK2-F1
#
_cell.length_a   1.000
_cell.length_b   1.000
_cell.length_c   1.000
_cell.angle_alpha   90.00
_cell.angle_beta   90.00
_cell.angle_gamma   90.00
#
_symmetry.space_group_name_H-M   'P 1'
#
loop_
_entity.id
_entity.type
_entity.pdbx_description
1 polymer ?
#
loop_
_entity_poly.entity_id
_entity_poly.type
_entity_poly.pdbx_seq_one_letter_code
_entity_poly.pdbx_strand_id
1 'polypeptide(L)'
;MKFIGKLLLYVLIALAVAILGLYFLLQTRWGAEHVSAWVSENSSYHLAFDAIDHRFSSPSHILLENVTFGRDGQPATLVAKTVDIGLSSRQITDPLHVDTILLQNGTLNLSQQTAPLPFQADRLQLQDMALNSPGSEWNLSAQRVNGGVIPWSPEAGKILGSKAQIQLSASSLTLNDVPTTNVLIEGSIDHDRVTLSNIGADVARGALTGVAQRNADGSWVVENLRLNDIRLQSDKSLADFFAPLSTIPSLQIGRLEVTDARLQGPDWAVTDLDLSLRNMTFSKDDWQTQEGKLSMNASEFIYGSLHFFDPILNAEFSPQGIALRQFTTRWEGGMVRTSGNWMRSNKALVLDDAAIAGLEYTLPENWKQLWMKPLPAWLNSLTLKKFSASRNLVIDIDPNFPWQLTALDGYGANLGLVQNNQWGIWSGSATLNAAAATFNRTDVRRPSLALTANSSTINISELSAYTEKGLLEATASISQLPQRQTQVSLNGRGVPMTILQQWGWPALPLSGDGNIQLTASGNIQADAPLKPTVNGQLHAVNVEKQQVTQTMQAGVVSGSEVTAPPPAQ
;
A
#
# COMPACT_ATOMS: atom_id res chain seq x y z
N MET A 1 79.47 -40.72 -28.92
CA MET A 1 78.09 -40.30 -29.29
C MET A 1 77.00 -41.36 -29.04
N LYS A 2 77.25 -42.67 -29.19
CA LYS A 2 76.22 -43.73 -28.98
C LYS A 2 75.88 -44.07 -27.51
N PHE A 3 76.79 -43.83 -26.55
CA PHE A 3 76.56 -44.13 -25.12
C PHE A 3 75.67 -43.08 -24.44
N ILE A 4 75.93 -41.79 -24.68
CA ILE A 4 75.12 -40.66 -24.16
C ILE A 4 73.68 -40.74 -24.68
N GLY A 5 73.48 -41.09 -25.96
CA GLY A 5 72.14 -41.26 -26.53
C GLY A 5 71.34 -42.41 -25.89
N LYS A 6 71.99 -43.55 -25.56
CA LYS A 6 71.34 -44.65 -24.83
C LYS A 6 71.02 -44.30 -23.39
N LEU A 7 71.91 -43.58 -22.70
CA LEU A 7 71.68 -43.09 -21.34
C LEU A 7 70.50 -42.11 -21.30
N LEU A 8 70.47 -41.12 -22.21
CA LEU A 8 69.35 -40.18 -22.33
C LEU A 8 68.03 -40.89 -22.64
N LEU A 9 68.04 -41.89 -23.52
CA LEU A 9 66.86 -42.69 -23.82
C LEU A 9 66.37 -43.48 -22.59
N TYR A 10 67.25 -44.11 -21.83
CA TYR A 10 66.87 -44.82 -20.61
C TYR A 10 66.35 -43.88 -19.52
N VAL A 11 66.93 -42.69 -19.38
CA VAL A 11 66.42 -41.65 -18.48
C VAL A 11 65.03 -41.18 -18.93
N LEU A 12 64.81 -40.98 -20.22
CA LEU A 12 63.52 -40.55 -20.77
C LEU A 12 62.45 -41.63 -20.58
N ILE A 13 62.80 -42.91 -20.81
CA ILE A 13 61.89 -44.04 -20.55
C ILE A 13 61.59 -44.14 -19.06
N ALA A 14 62.58 -44.04 -18.18
CA ALA A 14 62.38 -44.07 -16.74
C ALA A 14 61.48 -42.91 -16.27
N LEU A 15 61.68 -41.71 -16.82
CA LEU A 15 60.81 -40.56 -16.60
C LEU A 15 59.38 -40.82 -17.09
N ALA A 16 59.21 -41.37 -18.29
CA ALA A 16 57.89 -41.69 -18.84
C ALA A 16 57.15 -42.73 -17.99
N VAL A 17 57.84 -43.78 -17.53
CA VAL A 17 57.28 -44.79 -16.62
C VAL A 17 56.95 -44.17 -15.26
N ALA A 18 57.80 -43.30 -14.73
CA ALA A 18 57.53 -42.57 -13.49
C ALA A 18 56.31 -41.65 -13.61
N ILE A 19 56.18 -40.92 -14.73
CA ILE A 19 55.02 -40.05 -15.03
C ILE A 19 53.75 -40.89 -15.14
N LEU A 20 53.78 -42.03 -15.85
CA LEU A 20 52.64 -42.94 -15.95
C LEU A 20 52.27 -43.53 -14.58
N GLY A 21 53.26 -43.91 -13.77
CA GLY A 21 53.05 -44.40 -12.41
C GLY A 21 52.40 -43.34 -11.51
N LEU A 22 52.91 -42.10 -11.54
CA LEU A 22 52.32 -40.96 -10.84
C LEU A 22 50.91 -40.65 -11.34
N TYR A 23 50.68 -40.71 -12.65
CA TYR A 23 49.36 -40.53 -13.24
C TYR A 23 48.34 -41.53 -12.69
N PHE A 24 48.66 -42.82 -12.66
CA PHE A 24 47.76 -43.83 -12.07
C PHE A 24 47.62 -43.68 -10.55
N LEU A 25 48.68 -43.32 -9.83
CA LEU A 25 48.61 -43.07 -8.38
C LEU A 25 47.69 -41.90 -8.04
N LEU A 26 47.74 -40.82 -8.82
CA LEU A 26 46.86 -39.65 -8.66
C LEU A 26 45.38 -39.98 -8.83
N GLN A 27 45.05 -41.01 -9.63
CA GLN A 27 43.68 -41.49 -9.80
C GLN A 27 43.19 -42.39 -8.66
N THR A 28 44.06 -42.79 -7.74
CA THR A 28 43.67 -43.58 -6.56
C THR A 28 43.25 -42.68 -5.40
N ARG A 29 42.47 -43.23 -4.45
CA ARG A 29 42.12 -42.53 -3.19
C ARG A 29 43.35 -42.04 -2.43
N TRP A 30 44.42 -42.84 -2.41
CA TRP A 30 45.67 -42.45 -1.74
C TRP A 30 46.31 -41.21 -2.38
N GLY A 31 46.33 -41.13 -3.71
CA GLY A 31 46.84 -39.97 -4.43
C GLY A 31 45.96 -38.74 -4.21
N ALA A 32 44.64 -38.92 -4.22
CA ALA A 32 43.67 -37.86 -3.95
C ALA A 32 43.86 -37.25 -2.55
N GLU A 33 43.96 -38.09 -1.50
CA GLU A 33 44.22 -37.64 -0.12
C GLU A 33 45.52 -36.86 0.00
N HIS A 34 46.60 -37.30 -0.66
CA HIS A 34 47.90 -36.63 -0.58
C HIS A 34 47.89 -35.26 -1.27
N VAL A 35 47.23 -35.16 -2.43
CA VAL A 35 47.08 -33.89 -3.15
C VAL A 35 46.18 -32.93 -2.37
N SER A 36 45.05 -33.43 -1.85
CA SER A 36 44.09 -32.63 -1.10
C SER A 36 44.70 -32.10 0.21
N ALA A 37 45.46 -32.94 0.93
CA ALA A 37 46.21 -32.54 2.12
C ALA A 37 47.29 -31.51 1.79
N TRP A 38 48.06 -31.71 0.71
CA TRP A 38 49.10 -30.76 0.30
C TRP A 38 48.51 -29.38 -0.03
N VAL A 39 47.38 -29.31 -0.75
CA VAL A 39 46.69 -28.04 -1.03
C VAL A 39 46.18 -27.41 0.25
N SER A 40 45.62 -28.20 1.16
CA SER A 40 45.07 -27.72 2.43
C SER A 40 46.15 -27.19 3.39
N GLU A 41 47.33 -27.83 3.45
CA GLU A 41 48.43 -27.41 4.32
C GLU A 41 49.20 -26.19 3.79
N ASN A 42 49.21 -25.99 2.46
CA ASN A 42 50.02 -24.95 1.79
C ASN A 42 49.19 -23.78 1.26
N SER A 43 47.89 -23.72 1.55
CA SER A 43 47.03 -22.61 1.16
C SER A 43 46.15 -22.14 2.33
N SER A 44 45.36 -21.09 2.11
CA SER A 44 44.33 -20.65 3.08
C SER A 44 42.98 -21.34 2.86
N TYR A 45 42.97 -22.38 2.03
CA TYR A 45 41.80 -23.09 1.58
C TYR A 45 41.90 -24.55 1.98
N HIS A 46 40.79 -25.08 2.45
CA HIS A 46 40.63 -26.50 2.67
C HIS A 46 40.02 -27.14 1.43
N LEU A 47 40.71 -28.14 0.87
CA LEU A 47 40.25 -28.95 -0.25
C LEU A 47 40.32 -30.42 0.14
N ALA A 48 39.22 -31.14 -0.04
CA ALA A 48 39.12 -32.58 0.12
C ALA A 48 38.33 -33.18 -1.06
N PHE A 49 38.76 -34.33 -1.57
CA PHE A 49 38.06 -35.09 -2.61
C PHE A 49 38.51 -36.56 -2.55
N ASP A 50 37.63 -37.48 -2.94
CA ASP A 50 37.87 -38.92 -2.77
C ASP A 50 38.69 -39.52 -3.93
N ALA A 51 38.52 -39.00 -5.15
CA ALA A 51 39.16 -39.53 -6.34
C ALA A 51 39.30 -38.48 -7.44
N ILE A 52 40.30 -38.69 -8.32
CA ILE A 52 40.49 -37.96 -9.57
C ILE A 52 40.23 -38.94 -10.72
N ASP A 53 39.23 -38.69 -11.56
CA ASP A 53 39.03 -39.40 -12.83
C ASP A 53 39.52 -38.52 -13.99
N HIS A 54 40.29 -39.13 -14.90
CA HIS A 54 40.75 -38.49 -16.13
C HIS A 54 40.68 -39.51 -17.26
N ARG A 55 39.91 -39.18 -18.30
CA ARG A 55 39.62 -40.07 -19.42
C ARG A 55 40.35 -39.60 -20.68
N PHE A 56 41.03 -40.53 -21.36
CA PHE A 56 41.71 -40.23 -22.63
C PHE A 56 40.75 -39.76 -23.74
N SER A 57 39.46 -40.08 -23.66
CA SER A 57 38.43 -39.60 -24.58
C SER A 57 38.09 -38.12 -24.38
N SER A 58 38.40 -37.55 -23.22
CA SER A 58 38.18 -36.15 -22.84
C SER A 58 39.44 -35.62 -22.11
N PRO A 59 40.59 -35.55 -22.79
CA PRO A 59 41.89 -35.34 -22.15
C PRO A 59 42.08 -33.93 -21.58
N SER A 60 41.16 -33.02 -21.86
CA SER A 60 41.11 -31.67 -21.27
C SER A 60 40.26 -31.61 -20.00
N HIS A 61 39.66 -32.71 -19.54
CA HIS A 61 38.76 -32.69 -18.39
C HIS A 61 39.33 -33.50 -17.23
N ILE A 62 39.29 -32.89 -16.04
CA ILE A 62 39.63 -33.53 -14.78
C ILE A 62 38.36 -33.58 -13.93
N LEU A 63 37.94 -34.78 -13.56
CA LEU A 63 36.78 -34.99 -12.70
C LEU A 63 37.24 -35.28 -11.28
N LEU A 64 36.73 -34.52 -10.31
CA LEU A 64 36.92 -34.76 -8.89
C LEU A 64 35.63 -35.31 -8.29
N GLU A 65 35.72 -36.39 -7.53
CA GLU A 65 34.58 -37.03 -6.85
C GLU A 65 34.52 -36.65 -5.38
N ASN A 66 33.30 -36.41 -4.87
CA ASN A 66 33.00 -36.05 -3.47
C ASN A 66 33.85 -34.89 -2.95
N VAL A 67 33.77 -33.76 -3.65
CA VAL A 67 34.55 -32.57 -3.36
C VAL A 67 33.94 -31.79 -2.20
N THR A 68 34.79 -31.47 -1.22
CA THR A 68 34.53 -30.44 -0.22
C THR A 68 35.59 -29.36 -0.38
N PHE A 69 35.16 -28.12 -0.57
CA PHE A 69 36.04 -26.98 -0.70
C PHE A 69 35.55 -25.82 0.18
N GLY A 70 36.46 -25.16 0.87
CA GLY A 70 36.15 -24.04 1.74
C GLY A 70 37.42 -23.37 2.24
N ARG A 71 37.27 -22.54 3.27
CA ARG A 71 38.40 -21.90 3.95
C ARG A 71 38.67 -22.58 5.27
N ASP A 72 39.92 -22.48 5.69
CA ASP A 72 40.31 -22.99 7.00
C ASP A 72 39.52 -22.29 8.11
N GLY A 73 38.98 -23.10 9.02
CA GLY A 73 38.18 -22.62 10.15
C GLY A 73 36.80 -22.06 9.79
N GLN A 74 36.35 -22.14 8.53
CA GLN A 74 35.02 -21.73 8.09
C GLN A 74 34.19 -22.92 7.58
N PRO A 75 32.85 -22.82 7.58
CA PRO A 75 32.01 -23.81 6.93
C PRO A 75 32.37 -23.99 5.45
N ALA A 76 32.18 -25.20 4.93
CA ALA A 76 32.46 -25.51 3.53
C ALA A 76 31.68 -24.58 2.58
N THR A 77 32.39 -23.95 1.67
CA THR A 77 31.81 -23.12 0.60
C THR A 77 31.14 -23.99 -0.44
N LEU A 78 31.75 -25.12 -0.79
CA LEU A 78 31.26 -26.09 -1.77
C LEU A 78 31.31 -27.49 -1.17
N VAL A 79 30.23 -28.22 -1.32
CA VAL A 79 30.17 -29.67 -1.13
C VAL A 79 29.47 -30.25 -2.36
N ALA A 80 30.17 -30.98 -3.22
CA ALA A 80 29.60 -31.50 -4.47
C ALA A 80 30.00 -32.95 -4.71
N LYS A 81 29.07 -33.74 -5.25
CA LYS A 81 29.36 -35.12 -5.64
C LYS A 81 30.40 -35.19 -6.75
N THR A 82 30.33 -34.26 -7.70
CA THR A 82 31.27 -34.18 -8.83
C THR A 82 31.61 -32.73 -9.14
N VAL A 83 32.89 -32.51 -9.44
CA VAL A 83 33.41 -31.26 -10.00
C VAL A 83 34.20 -31.61 -11.26
N ASP A 84 33.71 -31.20 -12.42
CA ASP A 84 34.41 -31.36 -13.70
C ASP A 84 35.10 -30.04 -14.06
N ILE A 85 36.42 -30.10 -14.20
CA ILE A 85 37.29 -28.98 -14.50
C ILE A 85 37.79 -29.13 -15.94
N GLY A 86 37.30 -28.28 -16.83
CA GLY A 86 37.73 -28.16 -18.22
C GLY A 86 38.96 -27.28 -18.35
N LEU A 87 40.04 -27.86 -18.87
CA LEU A 87 41.33 -27.23 -19.14
C LEU A 87 41.41 -26.73 -20.59
N SER A 88 42.31 -25.78 -20.83
CA SER A 88 42.66 -25.22 -22.12
C SER A 88 44.16 -24.94 -22.21
N SER A 89 44.68 -24.53 -23.36
CA SER A 89 46.09 -24.15 -23.47
C SER A 89 46.48 -22.95 -22.56
N ARG A 90 45.49 -22.24 -21.99
CA ARG A 90 45.71 -21.06 -21.14
C ARG A 90 46.36 -21.40 -19.80
N GLN A 91 46.25 -22.64 -19.28
CA GLN A 91 46.86 -22.99 -17.99
C GLN A 91 48.39 -22.91 -17.99
N ILE A 92 49.04 -22.83 -19.17
CA ILE A 92 50.49 -22.58 -19.26
C ILE A 92 50.84 -21.16 -18.79
N THR A 93 49.98 -20.17 -19.06
CA THR A 93 50.22 -18.76 -18.74
C THR A 93 49.41 -18.26 -17.54
N ASP A 94 48.22 -18.81 -17.32
CA ASP A 94 47.32 -18.46 -16.23
C ASP A 94 46.78 -19.76 -15.60
N PRO A 95 47.55 -20.40 -14.71
CA PRO A 95 47.24 -21.74 -14.20
C PRO A 95 45.99 -21.81 -13.32
N LEU A 96 45.48 -20.67 -12.84
CA LEU A 96 44.28 -20.58 -12.00
C LEU A 96 43.02 -20.20 -12.81
N HIS A 97 43.16 -20.06 -14.14
CA HIS A 97 42.07 -19.80 -15.06
C HIS A 97 41.78 -21.04 -15.89
N VAL A 98 40.60 -21.61 -15.69
CA VAL A 98 40.14 -22.80 -16.42
C VAL A 98 39.08 -22.44 -17.47
N ASP A 99 38.83 -23.32 -18.44
CA ASP A 99 37.78 -23.09 -19.43
C ASP A 99 36.40 -23.24 -18.80
N THR A 100 36.15 -24.36 -18.12
CA THR A 100 34.85 -24.66 -17.52
C THR A 100 35.03 -25.23 -16.11
N ILE A 101 34.15 -24.86 -15.19
CA ILE A 101 33.92 -25.56 -13.92
C ILE A 101 32.47 -25.99 -13.89
N LEU A 102 32.20 -27.29 -13.85
CA LEU A 102 30.86 -27.85 -13.74
C LEU A 102 30.70 -28.52 -12.36
N LEU A 103 29.80 -27.96 -11.55
CA LEU A 103 29.45 -28.44 -10.22
C LEU A 103 28.17 -29.26 -10.30
N GLN A 104 28.17 -30.49 -9.77
CA GLN A 104 26.97 -31.34 -9.82
C GLN A 104 26.60 -31.98 -8.48
N ASN A 105 25.29 -32.04 -8.21
CA ASN A 105 24.67 -32.72 -7.07
C ASN A 105 25.31 -32.34 -5.73
N GLY A 106 25.16 -31.08 -5.34
CA GLY A 106 25.90 -30.51 -4.22
C GLY A 106 25.26 -29.26 -3.62
N THR A 107 25.97 -28.61 -2.72
CA THR A 107 25.60 -27.33 -2.09
C THR A 107 26.73 -26.32 -2.28
N LEU A 108 26.38 -25.09 -2.64
CA LEU A 108 27.25 -23.93 -2.70
C LEU A 108 26.72 -22.87 -1.71
N ASN A 109 27.53 -22.55 -0.69
CA ASN A 109 27.24 -21.56 0.33
C ASN A 109 28.01 -20.27 0.02
N LEU A 110 27.29 -19.25 -0.46
CA LEU A 110 27.80 -17.94 -0.83
C LEU A 110 27.79 -17.03 0.40
N SER A 111 28.90 -16.35 0.73
CA SER A 111 28.91 -15.37 1.83
C SER A 111 29.65 -14.11 1.41
N GLN A 112 29.07 -12.93 1.68
CA GLN A 112 29.59 -11.64 1.18
C GLN A 112 30.93 -11.22 1.81
N GLN A 113 31.31 -11.82 2.93
CA GLN A 113 32.55 -11.50 3.66
C GLN A 113 33.79 -12.23 3.12
N THR A 114 33.70 -12.91 1.98
CA THR A 114 34.82 -13.66 1.44
C THR A 114 35.82 -12.78 0.67
N ALA A 115 37.10 -12.85 1.07
CA ALA A 115 38.27 -12.66 0.19
C ALA A 115 38.07 -13.31 -1.21
N PRO A 116 38.81 -12.94 -2.27
CA PRO A 116 38.57 -13.49 -3.60
C PRO A 116 38.87 -14.99 -3.64
N LEU A 117 38.02 -15.78 -4.31
CA LEU A 117 38.33 -17.17 -4.67
C LEU A 117 39.57 -17.17 -5.58
N PRO A 118 40.50 -18.12 -5.42
CA PRO A 118 41.79 -18.05 -6.10
C PRO A 118 41.71 -18.53 -7.55
N PHE A 119 40.56 -19.00 -8.02
CA PHE A 119 40.36 -19.55 -9.36
C PHE A 119 39.21 -18.88 -10.08
N GLN A 120 39.28 -18.88 -11.40
CA GLN A 120 38.33 -18.27 -12.32
C GLN A 120 38.08 -19.21 -13.50
N ALA A 121 36.93 -19.05 -14.16
CA ALA A 121 36.58 -19.85 -15.32
C ALA A 121 35.92 -19.00 -16.42
N ASP A 122 36.20 -19.33 -17.69
CA ASP A 122 35.44 -18.78 -18.81
C ASP A 122 33.94 -19.18 -18.67
N ARG A 123 33.64 -20.29 -18.00
CA ARG A 123 32.27 -20.70 -17.64
C ARG A 123 32.18 -21.44 -16.29
N LEU A 124 31.29 -20.97 -15.41
CA LEU A 124 30.82 -21.75 -14.26
C LEU A 124 29.45 -22.35 -14.58
N GLN A 125 29.29 -23.67 -14.49
CA GLN A 125 28.02 -24.37 -14.65
C GLN A 125 27.60 -25.08 -13.37
N LEU A 126 26.29 -25.03 -13.10
CA LEU A 126 25.63 -25.68 -11.98
C LEU A 126 24.66 -26.72 -12.53
N GLN A 127 24.68 -27.92 -11.98
CA GLN A 127 23.72 -28.98 -12.28
C GLN A 127 23.21 -29.62 -11.00
N ASP A 128 21.91 -29.46 -10.75
CA ASP A 128 21.24 -29.96 -9.55
C ASP A 128 21.94 -29.54 -8.24
N MET A 129 22.26 -28.25 -8.14
CA MET A 129 22.93 -27.67 -6.97
C MET A 129 21.93 -27.05 -5.99
N ALA A 130 22.26 -27.04 -4.70
CA ALA A 130 21.64 -26.16 -3.71
C ALA A 130 22.50 -24.90 -3.58
N LEU A 131 21.87 -23.71 -3.58
CA LEU A 131 22.55 -22.44 -3.33
C LEU A 131 22.03 -21.83 -2.04
N ASN A 132 22.91 -21.46 -1.12
CA ASN A 132 22.52 -20.74 0.09
C ASN A 132 23.38 -19.48 0.22
N SER A 133 22.78 -18.37 0.65
CA SER A 133 23.48 -17.13 0.96
C SER A 133 23.17 -16.67 2.38
N PRO A 134 23.76 -17.31 3.41
CA PRO A 134 23.51 -16.94 4.79
C PRO A 134 24.17 -15.60 5.13
N GLY A 135 23.44 -14.70 5.79
CA GLY A 135 23.98 -13.46 6.33
C GLY A 135 24.22 -12.34 5.30
N SER A 136 23.76 -12.48 4.06
CA SER A 136 23.62 -11.34 3.13
C SER A 136 22.38 -10.51 3.45
N GLU A 137 22.31 -9.28 2.91
CA GLU A 137 21.11 -8.43 2.92
C GLU A 137 19.86 -9.18 2.40
N TRP A 138 20.07 -10.13 1.50
CA TRP A 138 19.05 -11.01 0.95
C TRP A 138 19.30 -12.43 1.45
N ASN A 139 18.46 -12.94 2.34
CA ASN A 139 18.54 -14.33 2.78
C ASN A 139 17.98 -15.23 1.66
N LEU A 140 18.88 -15.91 0.95
CA LEU A 140 18.56 -16.70 -0.22
C LEU A 140 18.86 -18.18 0.03
N SER A 141 17.89 -19.05 -0.26
CA SER A 141 18.10 -20.50 -0.35
C SER A 141 17.38 -21.04 -1.57
N ALA A 142 18.09 -21.76 -2.44
CA ALA A 142 17.56 -22.35 -3.66
C ALA A 142 17.95 -23.82 -3.77
N GLN A 143 17.07 -24.62 -4.37
CA GLN A 143 17.26 -26.07 -4.54
C GLN A 143 17.09 -26.47 -6.00
N ARG A 144 17.84 -27.50 -6.41
CA ARG A 144 17.89 -28.02 -7.78
C ARG A 144 18.18 -26.91 -8.79
N VAL A 145 19.23 -26.14 -8.51
CA VAL A 145 19.71 -25.03 -9.33
C VAL A 145 20.48 -25.58 -10.52
N ASN A 146 20.11 -25.11 -11.70
CA ASN A 146 20.76 -25.45 -12.97
C ASN A 146 21.07 -24.17 -13.75
N GLY A 147 22.15 -24.17 -14.53
CA GLY A 147 22.52 -23.04 -15.38
C GLY A 147 23.97 -22.63 -15.17
N GLY A 148 24.29 -21.35 -15.31
CA GLY A 148 25.66 -20.90 -15.17
C GLY A 148 25.90 -19.39 -15.27
N VAL A 149 27.20 -19.05 -15.16
CA VAL A 149 27.74 -17.69 -15.17
C VAL A 149 28.90 -17.61 -16.15
N ILE A 150 28.90 -16.60 -17.03
CA ILE A 150 29.83 -16.47 -18.16
C ILE A 150 30.27 -15.01 -18.40
N PRO A 151 31.56 -14.67 -18.30
CA PRO A 151 32.61 -15.43 -17.61
C PRO A 151 32.37 -15.43 -16.10
N TRP A 152 32.95 -16.40 -15.40
CA TRP A 152 32.94 -16.44 -13.94
C TRP A 152 34.31 -16.04 -13.40
N SER A 153 34.40 -14.80 -12.91
CA SER A 153 35.64 -14.18 -12.45
C SER A 153 35.43 -13.56 -11.07
N PRO A 154 35.40 -14.36 -9.99
CA PRO A 154 35.08 -13.89 -8.65
C PRO A 154 36.10 -12.85 -8.13
N GLU A 155 35.60 -11.78 -7.51
CA GLU A 155 36.40 -10.75 -6.84
C GLU A 155 35.96 -10.62 -5.36
N ALA A 156 36.74 -9.90 -4.54
CA ALA A 156 36.36 -9.63 -3.16
C ALA A 156 34.99 -8.94 -3.09
N GLY A 157 34.02 -9.55 -2.41
CA GLY A 157 32.64 -9.06 -2.34
C GLY A 157 31.79 -9.25 -3.60
N LYS A 158 32.35 -9.75 -4.72
CA LYS A 158 31.64 -10.00 -5.98
C LYS A 158 31.86 -11.45 -6.44
N ILE A 159 31.15 -12.39 -5.83
CA ILE A 159 31.37 -13.84 -6.04
C ILE A 159 31.07 -14.29 -7.48
N LEU A 160 30.18 -13.60 -8.19
CA LEU A 160 29.89 -13.90 -9.61
C LEU A 160 30.81 -13.13 -10.58
N GLY A 161 31.64 -12.22 -10.05
CA GLY A 161 32.49 -11.30 -10.79
C GLY A 161 31.86 -9.94 -11.06
N SER A 162 32.67 -9.03 -11.59
CA SER A 162 32.28 -7.67 -11.95
C SER A 162 31.62 -7.58 -13.33
N LYS A 163 31.81 -8.56 -14.22
CA LYS A 163 31.16 -8.60 -15.54
C LYS A 163 30.84 -10.02 -15.95
N ALA A 164 29.54 -10.34 -16.01
CA ALA A 164 29.10 -11.70 -16.30
C ALA A 164 27.67 -11.73 -16.88
N GLN A 165 27.38 -12.71 -17.72
CA GLN A 165 26.02 -13.15 -18.03
C GLN A 165 25.60 -14.24 -17.06
N ILE A 166 24.34 -14.22 -16.66
CA ILE A 166 23.74 -15.16 -15.72
C ILE A 166 22.54 -15.80 -16.41
N GLN A 167 22.47 -17.13 -16.36
CA GLN A 167 21.28 -17.87 -16.71
C GLN A 167 21.12 -18.98 -15.68
N LEU A 168 20.14 -18.84 -14.79
CA LEU A 168 19.91 -19.75 -13.68
C LEU A 168 18.44 -20.15 -13.65
N SER A 169 18.19 -21.41 -13.36
CA SER A 169 16.87 -21.92 -13.03
C SER A 169 16.94 -22.68 -11.71
N ALA A 170 15.86 -22.67 -10.94
CA ALA A 170 15.77 -23.40 -9.69
C ALA A 170 14.37 -24.00 -9.53
N SER A 171 14.29 -25.19 -8.96
CA SER A 171 12.98 -25.78 -8.69
C SER A 171 12.26 -25.10 -7.55
N SER A 172 13.00 -24.64 -6.54
CA SER A 172 12.49 -23.81 -5.46
C SER A 172 13.53 -22.78 -5.06
N LEU A 173 13.07 -21.59 -4.69
CA LEU A 173 13.87 -20.50 -4.16
C LEU A 173 13.06 -19.84 -3.04
N THR A 174 13.67 -19.64 -1.88
CA THR A 174 13.16 -18.79 -0.83
C THR A 174 14.05 -17.55 -0.76
N LEU A 175 13.42 -16.37 -0.87
CA LEU A 175 14.09 -15.08 -0.76
C LEU A 175 13.41 -14.26 0.34
N ASN A 176 14.12 -13.93 1.41
CA ASN A 176 13.57 -13.18 2.56
C ASN A 176 12.22 -13.75 3.04
N ASP A 177 12.19 -15.07 3.26
CA ASP A 177 11.02 -15.84 3.70
C ASP A 177 9.85 -15.92 2.70
N VAL A 178 10.03 -15.41 1.47
CA VAL A 178 9.05 -15.58 0.38
C VAL A 178 9.42 -16.81 -0.44
N PRO A 179 8.64 -17.91 -0.34
CA PRO A 179 8.89 -19.09 -1.14
C PRO A 179 8.39 -18.91 -2.58
N THR A 180 9.17 -19.41 -3.52
CA THR A 180 8.90 -19.43 -4.96
C THR A 180 9.32 -20.77 -5.55
N THR A 181 8.69 -21.15 -6.66
CA THR A 181 8.99 -22.39 -7.39
C THR A 181 9.13 -22.14 -8.88
N ASN A 182 9.72 -23.08 -9.61
CA ASN A 182 9.91 -23.00 -11.07
C ASN A 182 10.57 -21.68 -11.50
N VAL A 183 11.65 -21.31 -10.81
CA VAL A 183 12.33 -20.03 -10.99
C VAL A 183 13.23 -20.07 -12.22
N LEU A 184 13.20 -18.99 -12.99
CA LEU A 184 14.11 -18.68 -14.09
C LEU A 184 14.60 -17.24 -13.93
N ILE A 185 15.92 -17.06 -13.97
CA ILE A 185 16.57 -15.76 -13.92
C ILE A 185 17.61 -15.72 -15.04
N GLU A 186 17.46 -14.77 -15.95
CA GLU A 186 18.43 -14.47 -16.99
C GLU A 186 18.81 -12.99 -16.90
N GLY A 187 20.09 -12.70 -17.08
CA GLY A 187 20.57 -11.34 -16.91
C GLY A 187 22.07 -11.17 -17.10
N SER A 188 22.56 -10.01 -16.69
CA SER A 188 23.96 -9.67 -16.72
C SER A 188 24.35 -8.75 -15.58
N ILE A 189 25.56 -8.94 -15.07
CA ILE A 189 26.26 -8.03 -14.18
C ILE A 189 27.23 -7.21 -15.03
N ASP A 190 27.24 -5.90 -14.80
CA ASP A 190 28.22 -4.96 -15.32
C ASP A 190 28.60 -3.96 -14.22
N HIS A 191 29.73 -4.23 -13.59
CA HIS A 191 30.29 -3.60 -12.40
C HIS A 191 29.36 -3.64 -11.19
N ASP A 192 28.60 -2.58 -10.96
CA ASP A 192 27.63 -2.44 -9.86
C ASP A 192 26.18 -2.40 -10.38
N ARG A 193 26.01 -2.50 -11.70
CA ARG A 193 24.72 -2.59 -12.36
C ARG A 193 24.37 -4.06 -12.60
N VAL A 194 23.16 -4.44 -12.24
CA VAL A 194 22.60 -5.78 -12.49
C VAL A 194 21.38 -5.61 -13.38
N THR A 195 21.38 -6.24 -14.53
CA THR A 195 20.23 -6.29 -15.45
C THR A 195 19.65 -7.69 -15.40
N LEU A 196 18.37 -7.80 -15.12
CA LEU A 196 17.59 -9.03 -15.14
C LEU A 196 16.67 -8.95 -16.36
N SER A 197 17.12 -9.53 -17.47
CA SER A 197 16.43 -9.50 -18.76
C SER A 197 15.22 -10.45 -18.81
N ASN A 198 15.18 -11.44 -17.92
CA ASN A 198 14.06 -12.35 -17.79
C ASN A 198 13.99 -12.87 -16.35
N ILE A 199 12.89 -12.60 -15.68
CA ILE A 199 12.55 -13.15 -14.37
C ILE A 199 11.24 -13.90 -14.56
N GLY A 200 11.20 -15.16 -14.13
CA GLY A 200 9.99 -15.98 -14.09
C GLY A 200 9.97 -16.81 -12.82
N ALA A 201 8.83 -16.86 -12.13
CA ALA A 201 8.65 -17.73 -10.97
C ALA A 201 7.17 -17.95 -10.68
N ASP A 202 6.83 -19.10 -10.12
CA ASP A 202 5.57 -19.30 -9.43
C ASP A 202 5.70 -18.78 -7.99
N VAL A 203 4.83 -17.86 -7.60
CA VAL A 203 4.87 -17.19 -6.29
C VAL A 203 3.46 -17.01 -5.75
N ALA A 204 3.26 -17.28 -4.46
CA ALA A 204 1.97 -17.11 -3.79
C ALA A 204 0.80 -17.77 -4.58
N ARG A 205 1.03 -18.99 -5.10
CA ARG A 205 0.11 -19.78 -5.96
C ARG A 205 -0.20 -19.20 -7.34
N GLY A 206 0.33 -18.04 -7.67
CA GLY A 206 0.25 -17.42 -8.99
C GLY A 206 1.59 -17.42 -9.71
N ALA A 207 1.71 -16.57 -10.72
CA ALA A 207 2.91 -16.43 -11.53
C ALA A 207 3.42 -14.99 -11.55
N LEU A 208 4.74 -14.84 -11.51
CA LEU A 208 5.47 -13.59 -11.64
C LEU A 208 6.37 -13.66 -12.87
N THR A 209 6.29 -12.65 -13.74
CA THR A 209 7.25 -12.46 -14.83
C THR A 209 7.68 -11.01 -14.93
N GLY A 210 8.95 -10.73 -15.22
CA GLY A 210 9.38 -9.34 -15.36
C GLY A 210 10.77 -9.13 -15.92
N VAL A 211 11.07 -7.85 -16.14
CA VAL A 211 12.36 -7.32 -16.56
C VAL A 211 12.72 -6.15 -15.65
N ALA A 212 13.88 -6.21 -15.03
CA ALA A 212 14.31 -5.21 -14.06
C ALA A 212 15.81 -4.95 -14.13
N GLN A 213 16.22 -3.76 -13.74
CA GLN A 213 17.61 -3.36 -13.61
C GLN A 213 17.82 -2.72 -12.24
N ARG A 214 18.89 -3.11 -11.56
CA ARG A 214 19.42 -2.42 -10.39
C ARG A 214 20.62 -1.59 -10.80
N ASN A 215 20.59 -0.30 -10.49
CA ASN A 215 21.67 0.64 -10.75
C ASN A 215 22.71 0.61 -9.62
N ALA A 216 23.88 1.22 -9.88
CA ALA A 216 24.98 1.28 -8.94
C ALA A 216 24.64 2.02 -7.62
N ASP A 217 23.72 2.99 -7.68
CA ASP A 217 23.21 3.72 -6.51
C ASP A 217 22.15 2.94 -5.70
N GLY A 218 21.85 1.70 -6.10
CA GLY A 218 20.82 0.86 -5.49
C GLY A 218 19.39 1.15 -5.95
N SER A 219 19.18 2.10 -6.87
CA SER A 219 17.87 2.33 -7.47
C SER A 219 17.48 1.19 -8.41
N TRP A 220 16.17 0.96 -8.51
CA TRP A 220 15.59 -0.06 -9.36
C TRP A 220 14.81 0.56 -10.51
N VAL A 221 14.96 -0.01 -11.71
CA VAL A 221 14.16 0.27 -12.90
C VAL A 221 13.49 -1.03 -13.31
N VAL A 222 12.19 -1.11 -13.10
CA VAL A 222 11.33 -2.22 -13.52
C VAL A 222 10.71 -1.83 -14.86
N GLU A 223 11.21 -2.37 -15.96
CA GLU A 223 10.67 -2.08 -17.29
C GLU A 223 9.25 -2.65 -17.43
N ASN A 224 9.10 -3.91 -17.05
CA ASN A 224 7.81 -4.57 -16.95
C ASN A 224 7.80 -5.55 -15.78
N LEU A 225 6.66 -5.65 -15.10
CA LEU A 225 6.36 -6.67 -14.11
C LEU A 225 4.91 -7.09 -14.29
N ARG A 226 4.68 -8.39 -14.35
CA ARG A 226 3.36 -8.99 -14.44
C ARG A 226 3.18 -9.99 -13.32
N LEU A 227 2.06 -9.87 -12.62
CA LEU A 227 1.63 -10.74 -11.53
C LEU A 227 0.26 -11.30 -11.88
N ASN A 228 0.14 -12.62 -11.99
CA ASN A 228 -1.12 -13.28 -12.34
C ASN A 228 -1.53 -14.22 -11.21
N ASP A 229 -2.82 -14.26 -10.89
CA ASP A 229 -3.42 -15.25 -9.98
C ASP A 229 -2.79 -15.27 -8.58
N ILE A 230 -2.26 -14.13 -8.11
CA ILE A 230 -1.58 -14.03 -6.82
C ILE A 230 -2.57 -14.28 -5.68
N ARG A 231 -2.20 -15.14 -4.73
CA ARG A 231 -2.95 -15.44 -3.51
C ARG A 231 -2.04 -15.27 -2.30
N LEU A 232 -2.05 -14.08 -1.72
CA LEU A 232 -1.16 -13.70 -0.64
C LEU A 232 -1.92 -13.41 0.64
N GLN A 233 -1.47 -14.01 1.73
CA GLN A 233 -1.92 -13.68 3.08
C GLN A 233 -0.71 -13.18 3.88
N SER A 234 -0.88 -12.02 4.50
CA SER A 234 0.11 -11.31 5.30
C SER A 234 -0.39 -11.16 6.72
N ASP A 235 0.52 -11.21 7.69
CA ASP A 235 0.28 -10.85 9.09
C ASP A 235 0.46 -9.34 9.36
N LYS A 236 0.92 -8.59 8.35
CA LYS A 236 1.21 -7.15 8.43
C LYS A 236 0.00 -6.28 8.09
N SER A 237 -0.11 -5.13 8.76
CA SER A 237 -1.00 -4.03 8.36
C SER A 237 -0.71 -3.58 6.92
N LEU A 238 -1.66 -2.86 6.29
CA LEU A 238 -1.47 -2.41 4.90
C LEU A 238 -0.25 -1.49 4.77
N ALA A 239 -0.02 -0.62 5.75
CA ALA A 239 1.14 0.29 5.77
C ALA A 239 2.46 -0.49 5.92
N ASP A 240 2.52 -1.45 6.86
CA ASP A 240 3.73 -2.25 7.10
C ASP A 240 4.03 -3.22 5.95
N PHE A 241 3.01 -3.65 5.22
CA PHE A 241 3.17 -4.47 4.02
C PHE A 241 3.95 -3.71 2.92
N PHE A 242 3.68 -2.41 2.76
CA PHE A 242 4.35 -1.57 1.76
C PHE A 242 5.57 -0.80 2.31
N ALA A 243 5.83 -0.84 3.61
CA ALA A 243 6.98 -0.17 4.23
C ALA A 243 8.34 -0.50 3.58
N PRO A 244 8.64 -1.72 3.10
CA PRO A 244 9.91 -1.99 2.43
C PRO A 244 10.15 -1.15 1.16
N LEU A 245 9.11 -0.59 0.54
CA LEU A 245 9.26 0.30 -0.62
C LEU A 245 9.88 1.65 -0.26
N SER A 246 9.81 2.09 1.01
CA SER A 246 10.42 3.35 1.45
C SER A 246 11.93 3.25 1.70
N THR A 247 12.46 2.04 1.88
CA THR A 247 13.90 1.83 2.12
C THR A 247 14.73 1.84 0.83
N ILE A 248 14.07 1.70 -0.33
CA ILE A 248 14.73 1.73 -1.64
C ILE A 248 14.99 3.20 -2.04
N PRO A 249 16.21 3.56 -2.51
CA PRO A 249 16.52 4.94 -2.88
C PRO A 249 15.57 5.52 -3.93
N SER A 250 15.28 4.73 -4.97
CA SER A 250 14.31 5.03 -6.02
C SER A 250 13.84 3.74 -6.70
N LEU A 251 12.55 3.63 -7.00
CA LEU A 251 11.93 2.54 -7.75
C LEU A 251 11.14 3.14 -8.93
N GLN A 252 11.68 3.02 -10.13
CA GLN A 252 11.00 3.36 -11.37
C GLN A 252 10.25 2.13 -11.92
N ILE A 253 8.98 2.30 -12.22
CA ILE A 253 8.09 1.30 -12.81
C ILE A 253 7.65 1.82 -14.18
N GLY A 254 8.13 1.19 -15.25
CA GLY A 254 7.64 1.40 -16.61
C GLY A 254 6.22 0.86 -16.75
N ARG A 255 6.03 -0.42 -16.42
CA ARG A 255 4.73 -1.09 -16.40
C ARG A 255 4.64 -2.16 -15.31
N LEU A 256 3.59 -2.10 -14.52
CA LEU A 256 3.14 -3.15 -13.61
C LEU A 256 1.73 -3.54 -14.01
N GLU A 257 1.51 -4.82 -14.30
CA GLU A 257 0.19 -5.40 -14.54
C GLU A 257 -0.06 -6.48 -13.48
N VAL A 258 -1.19 -6.38 -12.78
CA VAL A 258 -1.69 -7.38 -11.84
C VAL A 258 -3.02 -7.88 -12.39
N THR A 259 -3.20 -9.18 -12.46
CA THR A 259 -4.43 -9.80 -12.94
C THR A 259 -4.91 -10.85 -11.95
N ASP A 260 -6.19 -10.77 -11.59
CA ASP A 260 -6.85 -11.64 -10.61
C ASP A 260 -5.99 -11.88 -9.36
N ALA A 261 -5.66 -10.83 -8.60
CA ALA A 261 -4.96 -10.98 -7.34
C ALA A 261 -5.91 -10.96 -6.13
N ARG A 262 -5.62 -11.79 -5.13
CA ARG A 262 -6.25 -11.76 -3.81
C ARG A 262 -5.19 -11.58 -2.76
N LEU A 263 -5.27 -10.47 -2.04
CA LEU A 263 -4.32 -10.08 -1.01
C LEU A 263 -5.09 -9.83 0.27
N GLN A 264 -4.61 -10.37 1.38
CA GLN A 264 -5.27 -10.25 2.68
C GLN A 264 -4.24 -9.95 3.78
N GLY A 265 -4.57 -9.00 4.64
CA GLY A 265 -3.90 -8.77 5.92
C GLY A 265 -4.87 -8.82 7.10
N PRO A 266 -4.45 -8.34 8.29
CA PRO A 266 -5.27 -8.37 9.50
C PRO A 266 -6.53 -7.49 9.43
N ASP A 267 -6.42 -6.30 8.84
CA ASP A 267 -7.46 -5.27 8.78
C ASP A 267 -7.74 -4.78 7.35
N TRP A 268 -7.20 -5.47 6.35
CA TRP A 268 -7.39 -5.12 4.95
C TRP A 268 -7.48 -6.36 4.08
N ALA A 269 -8.23 -6.25 2.99
CA ALA A 269 -8.28 -7.28 1.96
C ALA A 269 -8.64 -6.66 0.62
N VAL A 270 -8.16 -7.27 -0.46
CA VAL A 270 -8.60 -6.97 -1.82
C VAL A 270 -8.82 -8.29 -2.56
N THR A 271 -9.96 -8.39 -3.23
CA THR A 271 -10.40 -9.62 -3.90
C THR A 271 -10.55 -9.36 -5.40
N ASP A 272 -10.06 -10.31 -6.20
CA ASP A 272 -10.09 -10.28 -7.68
C ASP A 272 -9.57 -8.94 -8.25
N LEU A 273 -8.42 -8.49 -7.73
CA LEU A 273 -7.76 -7.24 -8.14
C LEU A 273 -7.16 -7.38 -9.53
N ASP A 274 -7.60 -6.51 -10.43
CA ASP A 274 -6.88 -6.16 -11.65
C ASP A 274 -6.31 -4.74 -11.50
N LEU A 275 -5.03 -4.56 -11.78
CA LEU A 275 -4.32 -3.28 -11.64
C LEU A 275 -3.32 -3.08 -12.76
N SER A 276 -3.34 -1.91 -13.38
CA SER A 276 -2.35 -1.43 -14.32
C SER A 276 -1.72 -0.14 -13.80
N LEU A 277 -0.42 -0.16 -13.55
CA LEU A 277 0.38 1.01 -13.17
C LEU A 277 1.47 1.25 -14.21
N ARG A 278 1.58 2.49 -14.70
CA ARG A 278 2.52 2.86 -15.77
C ARG A 278 3.25 4.14 -15.45
N ASN A 279 4.52 4.19 -15.86
CA ASN A 279 5.40 5.36 -15.78
C ASN A 279 5.40 6.01 -14.40
N MET A 280 5.69 5.25 -13.35
CA MET A 280 5.70 5.75 -11.97
C MET A 280 7.08 5.61 -11.36
N THR A 281 7.58 6.65 -10.70
CA THR A 281 8.81 6.56 -9.89
C THR A 281 8.47 6.83 -8.44
N PHE A 282 8.89 5.95 -7.53
CA PHE A 282 8.76 6.12 -6.08
C PHE A 282 10.12 6.42 -5.46
N SER A 283 10.21 7.42 -4.59
CA SER A 283 11.44 7.76 -3.85
C SER A 283 11.09 8.51 -2.56
N LYS A 284 11.66 8.07 -1.43
CA LYS A 284 11.58 8.76 -0.12
C LYS A 284 10.16 9.19 0.26
N ASP A 285 9.25 8.22 0.30
CA ASP A 285 7.81 8.38 0.63
C ASP A 285 6.99 9.26 -0.33
N ASP A 286 7.54 9.58 -1.50
CA ASP A 286 6.86 10.36 -2.53
C ASP A 286 6.90 9.64 -3.89
N TRP A 287 6.00 10.05 -4.77
CA TRP A 287 5.96 9.62 -6.16
C TRP A 287 6.36 10.78 -7.09
N GLN A 288 6.95 10.45 -8.23
CA GLN A 288 7.41 11.39 -9.25
C GLN A 288 7.10 10.82 -10.62
N THR A 289 6.50 11.63 -11.49
CA THR A 289 6.23 11.24 -12.88
C THR A 289 5.82 12.45 -13.72
N GLN A 290 6.07 12.37 -15.03
CA GLN A 290 5.56 13.32 -16.02
C GLN A 290 4.16 12.92 -16.53
N GLU A 291 3.91 11.62 -16.69
CA GLU A 291 2.64 11.08 -17.23
C GLU A 291 2.39 9.66 -16.70
N GLY A 292 2.16 9.56 -15.40
CA GLY A 292 1.86 8.29 -14.73
C GLY A 292 0.39 7.92 -14.90
N LYS A 293 0.07 6.63 -14.96
CA LYS A 293 -1.33 6.14 -15.05
C LYS A 293 -1.54 4.99 -14.09
N LEU A 294 -2.67 5.02 -13.39
CA LEU A 294 -3.19 3.94 -12.56
C LEU A 294 -4.61 3.63 -13.01
N SER A 295 -4.87 2.36 -13.31
CA SER A 295 -6.20 1.81 -13.49
C SER A 295 -6.33 0.60 -12.58
N MET A 296 -7.40 0.52 -11.80
CA MET A 296 -7.67 -0.62 -10.96
C MET A 296 -9.16 -0.92 -10.86
N ASN A 297 -9.47 -2.19 -10.74
CA ASN A 297 -10.78 -2.71 -10.35
C ASN A 297 -10.60 -3.93 -9.46
N ALA A 298 -11.55 -4.15 -8.56
CA ALA A 298 -11.60 -5.31 -7.69
C ALA A 298 -13.07 -5.70 -7.48
N SER A 299 -13.34 -6.93 -7.04
CA SER A 299 -14.70 -7.30 -6.60
C SER A 299 -14.98 -6.73 -5.21
N GLU A 300 -13.98 -6.74 -4.33
CA GLU A 300 -14.08 -6.19 -2.97
C GLU A 300 -12.77 -5.52 -2.55
N PHE A 301 -12.90 -4.44 -1.78
CA PHE A 301 -11.79 -3.82 -1.05
C PHE A 301 -12.24 -3.51 0.39
N ILE A 302 -11.48 -4.02 1.35
CA ILE A 302 -11.73 -3.87 2.78
C ILE A 302 -10.56 -3.12 3.41
N TYR A 303 -10.86 -2.12 4.23
CA TYR A 303 -9.88 -1.41 5.05
C TYR A 303 -10.51 -0.94 6.37
N GLY A 304 -10.18 -1.62 7.46
CA GLY A 304 -10.83 -1.44 8.76
C GLY A 304 -12.33 -1.73 8.66
N SER A 305 -13.17 -0.73 8.95
CA SER A 305 -14.63 -0.82 8.81
C SER A 305 -15.14 -0.46 7.41
N LEU A 306 -14.28 0.00 6.51
CA LEU A 306 -14.69 0.35 5.14
C LEU A 306 -14.73 -0.93 4.31
N HIS A 307 -15.87 -1.17 3.66
CA HIS A 307 -16.07 -2.26 2.72
C HIS A 307 -16.65 -1.72 1.43
N PHE A 308 -15.81 -1.69 0.40
CA PHE A 308 -16.17 -1.29 -0.94
C PHE A 308 -16.42 -2.51 -1.80
N PHE A 309 -17.48 -2.47 -2.60
CA PHE A 309 -17.79 -3.51 -3.57
C PHE A 309 -17.72 -2.94 -4.98
N ASP A 310 -17.16 -3.75 -5.88
CA ASP A 310 -16.85 -3.38 -7.26
C ASP A 310 -16.14 -2.01 -7.40
N PRO A 311 -15.11 -1.68 -6.57
CA PRO A 311 -14.42 -0.41 -6.71
C PRO A 311 -13.71 -0.35 -8.08
N ILE A 312 -13.87 0.77 -8.78
CA ILE A 312 -13.13 1.11 -10.00
C ILE A 312 -12.45 2.45 -9.76
N LEU A 313 -11.15 2.51 -10.01
CA LEU A 313 -10.36 3.74 -9.89
C LEU A 313 -9.48 3.92 -11.13
N ASN A 314 -9.59 5.08 -11.75
CA ASN A 314 -8.72 5.52 -12.86
C ASN A 314 -8.12 6.87 -12.51
N ALA A 315 -6.80 6.95 -12.47
CA ALA A 315 -6.06 8.15 -12.11
C ALA A 315 -4.86 8.39 -13.02
N GLU A 316 -4.60 9.66 -13.31
CA GLU A 316 -3.42 10.13 -14.03
C GLU A 316 -2.57 11.00 -13.12
N PHE A 317 -1.26 10.84 -13.19
CA PHE A 317 -0.30 11.48 -12.31
C PHE A 317 0.61 12.38 -13.13
N SER A 318 0.90 13.56 -12.58
CA SER A 318 1.80 14.56 -13.16
C SER A 318 2.56 15.26 -12.04
N PRO A 319 3.57 16.11 -12.34
CA PRO A 319 4.25 16.88 -11.31
C PRO A 319 3.29 17.78 -10.51
N GLN A 320 2.14 18.14 -11.07
CA GLN A 320 1.17 19.02 -10.43
C GLN A 320 0.21 18.31 -9.47
N GLY A 321 0.15 16.97 -9.53
CA GLY A 321 -0.74 16.17 -8.71
C GLY A 321 -1.44 15.07 -9.50
N ILE A 322 -2.64 14.70 -9.04
CA ILE A 322 -3.38 13.54 -9.52
C ILE A 322 -4.69 14.01 -10.14
N ALA A 323 -4.94 13.67 -11.41
CA ALA A 323 -6.26 13.77 -12.02
C ALA A 323 -7.01 12.45 -11.80
N LEU A 324 -7.96 12.46 -10.88
CA LEU A 324 -8.88 11.34 -10.65
C LEU A 324 -9.95 11.36 -11.74
N ARG A 325 -9.75 10.54 -12.78
CA ARG A 325 -10.68 10.45 -13.91
C ARG A 325 -11.98 9.78 -13.53
N GLN A 326 -11.89 8.76 -12.67
CA GLN A 326 -13.05 8.01 -12.21
C GLN A 326 -12.73 7.36 -10.87
N PHE A 327 -13.67 7.48 -9.94
CA PHE A 327 -13.83 6.56 -8.83
C PHE A 327 -15.30 6.18 -8.73
N THR A 328 -15.60 4.88 -8.73
CA THR A 328 -16.95 4.36 -8.50
C THR A 328 -16.90 3.16 -7.59
N THR A 329 -17.85 3.04 -6.67
CA THR A 329 -17.97 1.88 -5.79
C THR A 329 -19.39 1.75 -5.26
N ARG A 330 -19.73 0.56 -4.77
CA ARG A 330 -20.87 0.34 -3.87
C ARG A 330 -20.40 0.37 -2.43
N TRP A 331 -21.09 1.12 -1.58
CA TRP A 331 -20.76 1.28 -0.17
C TRP A 331 -22.05 1.50 0.65
N GLU A 332 -22.22 0.75 1.75
CA GLU A 332 -23.39 0.84 2.65
C GLU A 332 -24.73 0.81 1.90
N GLY A 333 -24.91 -0.20 1.05
CA GLY A 333 -26.11 -0.39 0.21
C GLY A 333 -26.25 0.57 -0.98
N GLY A 334 -25.48 1.67 -1.00
CA GLY A 334 -25.57 2.72 -2.01
C GLY A 334 -24.44 2.70 -3.04
N MET A 335 -24.51 3.67 -3.96
CA MET A 335 -23.50 3.96 -4.98
C MET A 335 -22.78 5.26 -4.63
N VAL A 336 -21.45 5.25 -4.76
CA VAL A 336 -20.59 6.43 -4.69
C VAL A 336 -19.87 6.60 -6.02
N ARG A 337 -19.88 7.81 -6.58
CA ARG A 337 -19.06 8.16 -7.74
C ARG A 337 -18.42 9.53 -7.57
N THR A 338 -17.18 9.67 -8.01
CA THR A 338 -16.50 10.96 -8.04
C THR A 338 -15.43 11.04 -9.12
N SER A 339 -15.08 12.27 -9.49
CA SER A 339 -13.95 12.61 -10.34
C SER A 339 -13.40 13.97 -9.90
N GLY A 340 -12.12 14.24 -10.15
CA GLY A 340 -11.54 15.51 -9.75
C GLY A 340 -10.03 15.56 -9.87
N ASN A 341 -9.43 16.48 -9.12
CA ASN A 341 -8.00 16.69 -9.12
C ASN A 341 -7.50 16.89 -7.69
N TRP A 342 -6.45 16.17 -7.32
CA TRP A 342 -5.64 16.47 -6.14
C TRP A 342 -4.44 17.30 -6.56
N MET A 343 -4.31 18.51 -6.03
CA MET A 343 -3.22 19.43 -6.32
C MET A 343 -2.09 19.26 -5.30
N ARG A 344 -0.89 18.98 -5.79
CA ARG A 344 0.29 18.71 -4.95
C ARG A 344 0.75 19.94 -4.18
N SER A 345 0.71 21.12 -4.79
CA SER A 345 1.29 22.36 -4.25
C SER A 345 0.69 22.80 -2.91
N ASN A 346 -0.61 22.55 -2.72
CA ASN A 346 -1.36 22.95 -1.54
C ASN A 346 -2.15 21.79 -0.91
N LYS A 347 -1.98 20.57 -1.42
CA LYS A 347 -2.65 19.34 -0.96
C LYS A 347 -4.17 19.46 -0.97
N ALA A 348 -4.69 20.11 -2.01
CA ALA A 348 -6.12 20.37 -2.17
C ALA A 348 -6.77 19.34 -3.08
N LEU A 349 -7.84 18.69 -2.61
CA LEU A 349 -8.68 17.83 -3.41
C LEU A 349 -9.89 18.64 -3.93
N VAL A 350 -9.98 18.79 -5.24
CA VAL A 350 -11.12 19.45 -5.89
C VAL A 350 -11.86 18.41 -6.72
N LEU A 351 -13.02 18.01 -6.25
CA LEU A 351 -13.90 17.07 -6.94
C LEU A 351 -14.80 17.84 -7.89
N ASP A 352 -14.74 17.52 -9.18
CA ASP A 352 -15.56 18.13 -10.22
C ASP A 352 -17.02 17.70 -10.08
N ASP A 353 -17.25 16.44 -9.70
CA ASP A 353 -18.55 15.87 -9.38
C ASP A 353 -18.37 14.84 -8.26
N ALA A 354 -19.25 14.87 -7.27
CA ALA A 354 -19.37 13.86 -6.23
C ALA A 354 -20.84 13.48 -6.09
N ALA A 355 -21.17 12.21 -6.29
CA ALA A 355 -22.53 11.73 -6.17
C ALA A 355 -22.64 10.51 -5.27
N ILE A 356 -23.65 10.54 -4.39
CA ILE A 356 -24.00 9.47 -3.46
C ILE A 356 -25.48 9.15 -3.66
N ALA A 357 -25.82 7.89 -3.88
CA ALA A 357 -27.21 7.50 -4.10
C ALA A 357 -27.57 6.19 -3.39
N GLY A 358 -28.71 6.17 -2.71
CA GLY A 358 -29.23 4.98 -2.04
C GLY A 358 -28.38 4.51 -0.86
N LEU A 359 -27.60 5.40 -0.24
CA LEU A 359 -26.79 5.08 0.93
C LEU A 359 -27.70 4.77 2.13
N GLU A 360 -27.42 3.70 2.86
CA GLU A 360 -28.06 3.38 4.14
C GLU A 360 -27.01 3.36 5.24
N TYR A 361 -26.82 4.49 5.93
CA TYR A 361 -25.69 4.66 6.83
C TYR A 361 -26.11 5.04 8.25
N THR A 362 -25.72 4.19 9.20
CA THR A 362 -25.79 4.50 10.63
C THR A 362 -24.44 5.03 11.06
N LEU A 363 -24.43 6.27 11.57
CA LEU A 363 -23.21 6.90 12.05
C LEU A 363 -22.65 6.12 13.25
N PRO A 364 -21.32 5.89 13.32
CA PRO A 364 -20.71 5.26 14.47
C PRO A 364 -20.88 6.13 15.72
N GLU A 365 -20.96 5.54 16.91
CA GLU A 365 -21.20 6.27 18.17
C GLU A 365 -20.22 7.44 18.40
N ASN A 366 -18.99 7.31 17.93
CA ASN A 366 -17.93 8.31 18.08
C ASN A 366 -17.80 9.27 16.88
N TRP A 367 -18.77 9.33 15.96
CA TRP A 367 -18.66 10.13 14.73
C TRP A 367 -18.34 11.62 15.00
N LYS A 368 -18.88 12.21 16.07
CA LYS A 368 -18.62 13.60 16.48
C LYS A 368 -17.15 13.82 16.81
N GLN A 369 -16.54 12.87 17.53
CA GLN A 369 -15.11 12.91 17.85
C GLN A 369 -14.26 12.73 16.59
N LEU A 370 -14.65 11.81 15.69
CA LEU A 370 -13.98 11.61 14.41
C LEU A 370 -14.03 12.87 13.53
N TRP A 371 -15.17 13.57 13.52
CA TRP A 371 -15.35 14.82 12.77
C TRP A 371 -14.46 15.96 13.28
N MET A 372 -14.16 15.99 14.58
CA MET A 372 -13.27 16.98 15.19
C MET A 372 -11.78 16.66 15.03
N LYS A 373 -11.41 15.44 14.64
CA LYS A 373 -10.00 15.07 14.45
C LYS A 373 -9.44 15.78 13.21
N PRO A 374 -8.21 16.32 13.28
CA PRO A 374 -7.51 16.81 12.11
C PRO A 374 -7.37 15.70 11.06
N LEU A 375 -7.62 16.06 9.81
CA LEU A 375 -7.45 15.19 8.67
C LEU A 375 -5.96 14.91 8.40
N PRO A 376 -5.63 13.79 7.75
CA PRO A 376 -4.26 13.45 7.43
C PRO A 376 -3.52 14.55 6.66
N ALA A 377 -2.20 14.61 6.84
CA ALA A 377 -1.36 15.66 6.27
C ALA A 377 -1.33 15.69 4.72
N TRP A 378 -1.89 14.68 4.02
CA TRP A 378 -2.04 14.66 2.56
C TRP A 378 -3.28 15.43 2.07
N LEU A 379 -4.24 15.76 2.94
CA LEU A 379 -5.49 16.45 2.60
C LEU A 379 -5.63 17.73 3.42
N ASN A 380 -5.24 18.86 2.82
CA ASN A 380 -5.34 20.17 3.45
C ASN A 380 -6.69 20.85 3.20
N SER A 381 -7.25 20.65 2.00
CA SER A 381 -8.59 21.16 1.65
C SER A 381 -9.36 20.24 0.71
N LEU A 382 -10.68 20.32 0.77
CA LEU A 382 -11.62 19.56 -0.05
C LEU A 382 -12.71 20.51 -0.55
N THR A 383 -12.86 20.59 -1.86
CA THR A 383 -13.95 21.33 -2.52
C THR A 383 -14.72 20.42 -3.46
N LEU A 384 -16.04 20.41 -3.34
CA LEU A 384 -16.93 19.76 -4.30
C LEU A 384 -17.52 20.83 -5.22
N LYS A 385 -17.12 20.86 -6.51
CA LYS A 385 -17.71 21.80 -7.47
C LYS A 385 -19.19 21.52 -7.67
N LYS A 386 -19.54 20.24 -7.83
CA LYS A 386 -20.90 19.74 -7.91
C LYS A 386 -21.07 18.55 -6.97
N PHE A 387 -22.05 18.63 -6.09
CA PHE A 387 -22.43 17.55 -5.20
C PHE A 387 -23.88 17.15 -5.47
N SER A 388 -24.14 15.84 -5.49
CA SER A 388 -25.50 15.32 -5.52
C SER A 388 -25.65 14.14 -4.56
N ALA A 389 -26.71 14.17 -3.77
CA ALA A 389 -27.13 13.08 -2.91
C ALA A 389 -28.54 12.69 -3.35
N SER A 390 -28.85 11.40 -3.47
CA SER A 390 -30.24 10.99 -3.70
C SER A 390 -30.68 9.78 -2.90
N ARG A 391 -31.89 9.86 -2.33
CA ARG A 391 -32.57 8.76 -1.64
C ARG A 391 -31.73 8.07 -0.56
N ASN A 392 -31.00 8.85 0.23
CA ASN A 392 -30.16 8.30 1.29
C ASN A 392 -30.93 8.16 2.62
N LEU A 393 -30.55 7.19 3.43
CA LEU A 393 -30.94 7.02 4.82
C LEU A 393 -29.71 7.30 5.69
N VAL A 394 -29.80 8.29 6.57
CA VAL A 394 -28.72 8.62 7.51
C VAL A 394 -29.30 8.64 8.92
N ILE A 395 -28.63 7.94 9.83
CA ILE A 395 -29.09 7.72 11.21
C ILE A 395 -27.98 8.11 12.18
N ASP A 396 -28.29 8.94 13.17
CA ASP A 396 -27.49 9.15 14.37
C ASP A 396 -28.20 8.51 15.56
N ILE A 397 -27.45 7.66 16.25
CA ILE A 397 -27.93 6.85 17.38
C ILE A 397 -27.52 7.43 18.74
N ASP A 398 -26.97 8.66 18.80
CA ASP A 398 -26.66 9.31 20.08
C ASP A 398 -27.92 9.37 20.97
N PRO A 399 -27.92 8.70 22.14
CA PRO A 399 -29.10 8.62 22.99
C PRO A 399 -29.56 9.99 23.54
N ASN A 400 -28.69 11.01 23.55
CA ASN A 400 -29.03 12.34 24.04
C ASN A 400 -29.82 13.16 23.02
N PHE A 401 -29.62 12.91 21.72
CA PHE A 401 -30.32 13.59 20.64
C PHE A 401 -30.27 12.73 19.37
N PRO A 402 -31.05 11.63 19.31
CA PRO A 402 -31.05 10.77 18.13
C PRO A 402 -31.76 11.46 16.98
N TRP A 403 -31.30 11.20 15.76
CA TRP A 403 -31.98 11.70 14.57
C TRP A 403 -31.86 10.74 13.39
N GLN A 404 -32.83 10.83 12.49
CA GLN A 404 -32.88 10.05 11.26
C GLN A 404 -33.39 10.92 10.12
N LEU A 405 -32.76 10.81 8.95
CA LEU A 405 -33.19 11.43 7.69
C LEU A 405 -33.47 10.31 6.68
N THR A 406 -34.69 10.24 6.16
CA THR A 406 -35.13 9.17 5.24
C THR A 406 -35.39 9.73 3.85
N ALA A 407 -34.84 9.04 2.84
CA ALA A 407 -34.83 9.49 1.45
C ALA A 407 -34.29 10.93 1.31
N LEU A 408 -33.13 11.17 1.91
CA LEU A 408 -32.37 12.41 1.86
C LEU A 408 -31.78 12.60 0.45
N ASP A 409 -32.29 13.60 -0.24
CA ASP A 409 -31.76 14.18 -1.46
C ASP A 409 -30.97 15.46 -1.13
N GLY A 410 -29.96 15.76 -1.94
CA GLY A 410 -29.13 16.93 -1.76
C GLY A 410 -28.49 17.40 -3.06
N TYR A 411 -28.32 18.71 -3.19
CA TYR A 411 -27.57 19.32 -4.26
C TYR A 411 -26.65 20.39 -3.68
N GLY A 412 -25.39 20.38 -4.10
CA GLY A 412 -24.40 21.35 -3.65
C GLY A 412 -23.56 21.90 -4.79
N ALA A 413 -23.15 23.16 -4.66
CA ALA A 413 -22.28 23.83 -5.60
C ALA A 413 -21.13 24.54 -4.86
N ASN A 414 -19.90 24.26 -5.30
CA ASN A 414 -18.65 24.81 -4.76
C ASN A 414 -18.52 24.66 -3.23
N LEU A 415 -18.88 23.49 -2.70
CA LEU A 415 -18.85 23.18 -1.27
C LEU A 415 -17.42 22.98 -0.79
N GLY A 416 -16.89 23.93 -0.02
CA GLY A 416 -15.64 23.78 0.72
C GLY A 416 -15.88 23.04 2.03
N LEU A 417 -15.55 21.74 2.08
CA LEU A 417 -15.83 20.87 3.23
C LEU A 417 -14.63 20.67 4.16
N VAL A 418 -13.42 20.89 3.65
CA VAL A 418 -12.19 20.83 4.44
C VAL A 418 -11.36 22.06 4.17
N GLN A 419 -10.82 22.65 5.24
CA GLN A 419 -9.84 23.74 5.19
C GLN A 419 -8.87 23.58 6.36
N ASN A 420 -7.57 23.75 6.11
CA ASN A 420 -6.52 23.61 7.12
C ASN A 420 -6.60 22.27 7.89
N ASN A 421 -6.82 21.17 7.14
CA ASN A 421 -7.02 19.83 7.69
C ASN A 421 -8.24 19.68 8.63
N GLN A 422 -9.20 20.60 8.61
CA GLN A 422 -10.39 20.56 9.48
C GLN A 422 -11.67 20.50 8.66
N TRP A 423 -12.58 19.62 9.08
CA TRP A 423 -13.93 19.57 8.54
C TRP A 423 -14.73 20.84 8.86
N GLY A 424 -15.60 21.24 7.93
CA GLY A 424 -16.50 22.37 8.11
C GLY A 424 -17.38 22.61 6.89
N ILE A 425 -18.11 23.74 6.90
CA ILE A 425 -18.82 24.27 5.73
C ILE A 425 -18.23 25.66 5.48
N TRP A 426 -17.12 25.69 4.77
CA TRP A 426 -16.28 26.89 4.62
C TRP A 426 -16.74 27.80 3.48
N SER A 427 -17.34 27.22 2.45
CA SER A 427 -17.84 27.95 1.29
C SER A 427 -18.89 27.17 0.51
N GLY A 428 -19.61 27.85 -0.38
CA GLY A 428 -20.49 27.24 -1.37
C GLY A 428 -21.97 27.37 -1.03
N SER A 429 -22.78 26.53 -1.65
CA SER A 429 -24.22 26.47 -1.41
C SER A 429 -24.69 25.03 -1.42
N ALA A 430 -25.67 24.70 -0.58
CA ALA A 430 -26.31 23.40 -0.53
C ALA A 430 -27.81 23.53 -0.34
N THR A 431 -28.55 22.60 -0.94
CA THR A 431 -29.96 22.35 -0.68
C THR A 431 -30.11 20.89 -0.31
N LEU A 432 -30.81 20.60 0.78
CA LEU A 432 -31.07 19.25 1.28
C LEU A 432 -32.58 19.09 1.46
N ASN A 433 -33.12 17.96 1.05
CA ASN A 433 -34.53 17.63 1.20
C ASN A 433 -34.65 16.17 1.63
N ALA A 434 -35.55 15.84 2.54
CA ALA A 434 -35.85 14.44 2.84
C ALA A 434 -37.36 14.17 2.72
N ALA A 435 -37.76 12.90 2.56
CA ALA A 435 -39.18 12.56 2.60
C ALA A 435 -39.74 12.67 4.03
N ALA A 436 -38.95 12.21 5.00
CA ALA A 436 -39.26 12.24 6.41
C ALA A 436 -37.98 12.37 7.25
N ALA A 437 -38.14 12.87 8.47
CA ALA A 437 -37.09 12.85 9.46
C ALA A 437 -37.68 12.70 10.85
N THR A 438 -36.86 12.21 11.78
CA THR A 438 -37.15 12.24 13.19
C THR A 438 -35.99 12.97 13.87
N PHE A 439 -36.30 14.04 14.61
CA PHE A 439 -35.30 14.78 15.39
C PHE A 439 -35.69 14.70 16.87
N ASN A 440 -34.90 13.98 17.65
CA ASN A 440 -35.15 13.67 19.05
C ASN A 440 -36.62 13.32 19.33
N ARG A 441 -37.07 12.18 18.78
CA ARG A 441 -38.44 11.64 18.92
C ARG A 441 -39.56 12.51 18.35
N THR A 442 -39.22 13.58 17.63
CA THR A 442 -40.21 14.43 16.94
C THR A 442 -40.17 14.13 15.46
N ASP A 443 -41.25 13.54 14.95
CA ASP A 443 -41.39 13.24 13.53
C ASP A 443 -41.77 14.49 12.74
N VAL A 444 -41.08 14.66 11.62
CA VAL A 444 -41.34 15.72 10.65
C VAL A 444 -41.34 15.16 9.23
N ARG A 445 -42.10 15.80 8.36
CA ARG A 445 -42.28 15.40 6.96
C ARG A 445 -41.77 16.49 6.04
N ARG A 446 -41.20 16.05 4.92
CA ARG A 446 -40.62 16.95 3.89
C ARG A 446 -39.69 18.03 4.47
N PRO A 447 -38.74 17.68 5.36
CA PRO A 447 -37.77 18.68 5.80
C PRO A 447 -36.96 19.17 4.58
N SER A 448 -36.79 20.48 4.49
CA SER A 448 -36.00 21.19 3.49
C SER A 448 -35.00 22.10 4.19
N LEU A 449 -33.78 22.19 3.67
CA LEU A 449 -32.76 23.13 4.12
C LEU A 449 -32.03 23.70 2.90
N ALA A 450 -31.94 25.04 2.82
CA ALA A 450 -31.07 25.75 1.89
C ALA A 450 -30.05 26.59 2.65
N LEU A 451 -28.76 26.41 2.35
CA LEU A 451 -27.68 27.17 2.94
C LEU A 451 -26.72 27.75 1.90
N THR A 452 -26.05 28.83 2.29
CA THR A 452 -24.91 29.43 1.60
C THR A 452 -23.80 29.71 2.61
N ALA A 453 -22.55 29.50 2.23
CA ALA A 453 -21.40 29.74 3.08
C ALA A 453 -20.33 30.55 2.33
N ASN A 454 -19.67 31.43 3.06
CA ASN A 454 -18.48 32.16 2.63
C ASN A 454 -17.51 32.30 3.83
N SER A 455 -16.39 32.99 3.63
CA SER A 455 -15.36 33.18 4.67
C SER A 455 -15.84 33.87 5.95
N SER A 456 -17.01 34.51 5.95
CA SER A 456 -17.52 35.31 7.06
C SER A 456 -18.75 34.70 7.72
N THR A 457 -19.66 34.11 6.95
CA THR A 457 -20.92 33.56 7.47
C THR A 457 -21.36 32.29 6.73
N ILE A 458 -22.05 31.42 7.47
CA ILE A 458 -22.95 30.39 6.94
C ILE A 458 -24.36 30.90 7.17
N ASN A 459 -25.15 31.04 6.11
CA ASN A 459 -26.54 31.51 6.17
C ASN A 459 -27.46 30.39 5.71
N ILE A 460 -28.34 29.96 6.60
CA ILE A 460 -29.46 29.07 6.32
C ILE A 460 -30.65 29.97 5.99
N SER A 461 -30.94 30.12 4.69
CA SER A 461 -32.01 30.99 4.19
C SER A 461 -33.38 30.33 4.25
N GLU A 462 -33.40 29.00 4.27
CA GLU A 462 -34.61 28.19 4.42
C GLU A 462 -34.28 26.96 5.26
N LEU A 463 -35.07 26.73 6.29
CA LEU A 463 -35.18 25.46 6.99
C LEU A 463 -36.67 25.26 7.25
N SER A 464 -37.30 24.26 6.65
CA SER A 464 -38.74 24.05 6.81
C SER A 464 -39.06 22.58 6.98
N ALA A 465 -40.15 22.27 7.70
CA ALA A 465 -40.67 20.92 7.79
C ALA A 465 -42.13 20.93 8.24
N TYR A 466 -42.90 19.93 7.82
CA TYR A 466 -44.26 19.73 8.30
C TYR A 466 -44.25 18.84 9.53
N THR A 467 -44.88 19.28 10.61
CA THR A 467 -45.23 18.39 11.73
C THR A 467 -46.51 17.63 11.37
N GLU A 468 -47.03 16.78 12.27
CA GLU A 468 -48.33 16.14 12.07
C GLU A 468 -49.47 17.15 11.89
N LYS A 469 -49.37 18.33 12.53
CA LYS A 469 -50.46 19.32 12.61
C LYS A 469 -50.19 20.61 11.83
N GLY A 470 -48.93 20.99 11.64
CA GLY A 470 -48.58 22.33 11.18
C GLY A 470 -47.25 22.41 10.43
N LEU A 471 -46.79 23.64 10.23
CA LEU A 471 -45.56 23.96 9.53
C LEU A 471 -44.56 24.60 10.49
N LEU A 472 -43.31 24.17 10.43
CA LEU A 472 -42.16 24.83 11.03
C LEU A 472 -41.31 25.45 9.92
N GLU A 473 -40.88 26.69 10.12
CA GLU A 473 -39.98 27.43 9.24
C GLU A 473 -38.93 28.12 10.09
N ALA A 474 -37.68 28.13 9.64
CA ALA A 474 -36.58 28.76 10.35
C ALA A 474 -35.53 29.32 9.39
N THR A 475 -34.78 30.29 9.89
CA THR A 475 -33.57 30.83 9.27
C THR A 475 -32.49 30.88 10.33
N ALA A 476 -31.23 30.82 9.89
CA ALA A 476 -30.11 30.96 10.79
C ALA A 476 -28.90 31.61 10.12
N SER A 477 -28.09 32.30 10.91
CA SER A 477 -26.78 32.80 10.47
C SER A 477 -25.74 32.42 11.51
N ILE A 478 -24.64 31.83 11.04
CA ILE A 478 -23.50 31.38 11.85
C ILE A 478 -22.26 32.11 11.35
N SER A 479 -21.63 32.90 12.22
CA SER A 479 -20.34 33.54 11.91
C SER A 479 -19.25 32.48 11.72
N GLN A 480 -18.35 32.71 10.77
CA GLN A 480 -17.15 31.89 10.56
C GLN A 480 -15.93 32.41 11.35
N LEU A 481 -16.10 33.48 12.13
CA LEU A 481 -15.10 33.95 13.09
C LEU A 481 -14.96 32.98 14.27
N PRO A 482 -13.87 33.04 15.06
CA PRO A 482 -13.60 32.07 16.14
C PRO A 482 -14.70 31.92 17.20
N GLN A 483 -15.52 32.94 17.44
CA GLN A 483 -16.65 32.85 18.38
C GLN A 483 -17.86 32.07 17.83
N ARG A 484 -17.94 31.89 16.50
CA ARG A 484 -19.07 31.24 15.82
C ARG A 484 -20.43 31.74 16.33
N GLN A 485 -20.55 33.06 16.45
CA GLN A 485 -21.81 33.70 16.86
C GLN A 485 -22.92 33.25 15.93
N THR A 486 -23.98 32.71 16.53
CA THR A 486 -25.10 32.08 15.83
C THR A 486 -26.38 32.80 16.19
N GLN A 487 -27.23 33.01 15.21
CA GLN A 487 -28.58 33.54 15.36
C GLN A 487 -29.55 32.60 14.64
N VAL A 488 -30.69 32.33 15.28
CA VAL A 488 -31.77 31.49 14.75
C VAL A 488 -33.08 32.23 14.92
N SER A 489 -33.90 32.23 13.87
CA SER A 489 -35.30 32.64 13.93
C SER A 489 -36.15 31.45 13.48
N LEU A 490 -37.15 31.07 14.27
CA LEU A 490 -38.06 29.97 13.97
C LEU A 490 -39.50 30.44 14.14
N ASN A 491 -40.35 30.08 13.20
CA ASN A 491 -41.78 30.29 13.21
C ASN A 491 -42.48 28.94 13.07
N GLY A 492 -43.44 28.68 13.94
CA GLY A 492 -44.34 27.54 13.82
C GLY A 492 -45.76 28.02 13.61
N ARG A 493 -46.48 27.39 12.69
CA ARG A 493 -47.88 27.70 12.38
C ARG A 493 -48.72 26.43 12.52
N GLY A 494 -49.67 26.45 13.45
CA GLY A 494 -50.52 25.30 13.76
C GLY A 494 -49.76 24.09 14.31
N VAL A 495 -48.70 24.32 15.08
CA VAL A 495 -47.85 23.27 15.65
C VAL A 495 -48.23 22.98 17.11
N PRO A 496 -47.98 21.77 17.64
CA PRO A 496 -48.19 21.48 19.05
C PRO A 496 -47.34 22.40 19.94
N MET A 497 -47.90 22.91 21.04
CA MET A 497 -47.18 23.78 21.99
C MET A 497 -45.96 23.10 22.64
N THR A 498 -45.89 21.77 22.59
CA THR A 498 -44.79 20.95 23.13
C THR A 498 -43.66 20.70 22.13
N ILE A 499 -43.76 21.16 20.88
CA ILE A 499 -42.85 20.77 19.79
C ILE A 499 -41.38 21.09 20.09
N LEU A 500 -41.09 22.24 20.72
CA LEU A 500 -39.72 22.64 21.06
C LEU A 500 -39.20 22.01 22.36
N GLN A 501 -40.07 21.36 23.14
CA GLN A 501 -39.69 20.75 24.42
C GLN A 501 -38.70 19.61 24.22
N GLN A 502 -38.92 18.79 23.20
CA GLN A 502 -37.99 17.72 22.83
C GLN A 502 -36.66 18.27 22.29
N TRP A 503 -36.60 19.54 21.87
CA TRP A 503 -35.37 20.18 21.38
C TRP A 503 -34.70 21.06 22.43
N GLY A 504 -35.10 20.93 23.70
CA GLY A 504 -34.43 21.54 24.84
C GLY A 504 -35.00 22.89 25.29
N TRP A 505 -36.05 23.40 24.64
CA TRP A 505 -36.76 24.57 25.17
C TRP A 505 -37.65 24.16 26.36
N PRO A 506 -37.75 24.92 27.45
CA PRO A 506 -38.64 24.58 28.56
C PRO A 506 -40.11 24.46 28.16
N ALA A 507 -40.89 23.69 28.90
CA ALA A 507 -42.31 23.52 28.62
C ALA A 507 -43.05 24.87 28.66
N LEU A 508 -43.93 25.09 27.69
CA LEU A 508 -44.87 26.20 27.69
C LEU A 508 -46.06 25.87 28.62
N PRO A 509 -46.57 26.84 29.39
CA PRO A 509 -47.81 26.70 30.16
C PRO A 509 -49.06 26.81 29.26
N LEU A 510 -48.98 26.34 28.01
CA LEU A 510 -50.06 26.31 27.03
C LEU A 510 -50.22 24.88 26.52
N SER A 511 -51.46 24.51 26.22
CA SER A 511 -51.79 23.20 25.65
C SER A 511 -52.36 23.33 24.24
N GLY A 512 -52.49 22.19 23.56
CA GLY A 512 -53.03 22.13 22.19
C GLY A 512 -52.05 22.61 21.12
N ASP A 513 -52.64 23.02 20.00
CA ASP A 513 -51.92 23.51 18.82
C ASP A 513 -51.97 25.05 18.75
N GLY A 514 -51.07 25.64 17.97
CA GLY A 514 -51.04 27.08 17.79
C GLY A 514 -49.82 27.58 17.03
N ASN A 515 -49.54 28.87 17.18
CA ASN A 515 -48.42 29.53 16.53
C ASN A 515 -47.32 29.83 17.52
N ILE A 516 -46.08 29.67 17.10
CA ILE A 516 -44.89 29.99 17.90
C ILE A 516 -43.93 30.84 17.08
N GLN A 517 -43.23 31.75 17.75
CA GLN A 517 -42.16 32.55 17.18
C GLN A 517 -40.99 32.57 18.16
N LEU A 518 -39.86 31.99 17.74
CA LEU A 518 -38.63 31.91 18.49
C LEU A 518 -37.55 32.75 17.81
N THR A 519 -36.87 33.58 18.59
CA THR A 519 -35.56 34.11 18.21
C THR A 519 -34.55 33.67 19.25
N ALA A 520 -33.39 33.20 18.81
CA ALA A 520 -32.32 32.75 19.70
C ALA A 520 -30.95 33.12 19.15
N SER A 521 -29.99 33.35 20.05
CA SER A 521 -28.59 33.57 19.72
C SER A 521 -27.66 32.88 20.71
N GLY A 522 -26.44 32.58 20.29
CA GLY A 522 -25.42 31.96 21.14
C GLY A 522 -24.09 31.78 20.41
N ASN A 523 -23.07 31.28 21.10
CA ASN A 523 -21.74 31.06 20.55
C ASN A 523 -21.45 29.56 20.44
N ILE A 524 -21.17 29.06 19.24
CA ILE A 524 -20.89 27.63 18.99
C ILE A 524 -19.38 27.43 18.88
N GLN A 525 -18.69 27.49 20.03
CA GLN A 525 -17.24 27.29 20.08
C GLN A 525 -16.91 25.85 20.45
N ALA A 526 -15.83 25.32 19.87
CA ALA A 526 -15.28 24.03 20.28
C ALA A 526 -14.85 24.09 21.75
N ASP A 527 -15.08 23.00 22.49
CA ASP A 527 -14.67 22.80 23.88
C ASP A 527 -15.20 23.84 24.89
N ALA A 528 -16.18 24.65 24.50
CA ALA A 528 -16.84 25.62 25.37
C ALA A 528 -18.32 25.26 25.57
N PRO A 529 -18.87 25.45 26.79
CA PRO A 529 -20.28 25.18 27.03
C PRO A 529 -21.16 26.17 26.25
N LEU A 530 -22.14 25.64 25.51
CA LEU A 530 -23.10 26.46 24.76
C LEU A 530 -24.03 27.24 25.70
N LYS A 531 -24.58 26.57 26.72
CA LYS A 531 -25.68 27.06 27.57
C LYS A 531 -25.49 28.49 28.10
N PRO A 532 -24.33 28.89 28.67
CA PRO A 532 -24.14 30.24 29.22
C PRO A 532 -24.19 31.36 28.17
N THR A 533 -24.05 31.03 26.89
CA THR A 533 -24.04 31.99 25.79
C THR A 533 -25.41 32.17 25.14
N VAL A 534 -26.36 31.28 25.45
CA VAL A 534 -27.66 31.25 24.77
C VAL A 534 -28.59 32.31 25.34
N ASN A 535 -29.12 33.14 24.47
CA ASN A 535 -30.20 34.08 24.76
C ASN A 535 -31.32 33.88 23.74
N GLY A 536 -32.56 34.20 24.10
CA GLY A 536 -33.66 34.08 23.16
C GLY A 536 -34.99 34.49 23.73
N GLN A 537 -36.00 34.49 22.86
CA GLN A 537 -37.37 34.80 23.20
C GLN A 537 -38.30 33.89 22.40
N LEU A 538 -39.19 33.19 23.08
CA LEU A 538 -40.26 32.39 22.50
C LEU A 538 -41.59 33.05 22.82
N HIS A 539 -42.32 33.47 21.79
CA HIS A 539 -43.70 33.90 21.88
C HIS A 539 -44.62 32.82 21.31
N ALA A 540 -45.72 32.52 21.99
CA ALA A 540 -46.66 31.49 21.56
C ALA A 540 -48.11 31.93 21.77
N VAL A 541 -48.97 31.53 20.83
CA VAL A 541 -50.42 31.77 20.85
C VAL A 541 -51.14 30.48 20.50
N ASN A 542 -51.95 29.95 21.40
CA ASN A 542 -52.73 28.74 21.14
C ASN A 542 -54.05 29.02 20.42
N VAL A 543 -54.79 27.97 20.07
CA VAL A 543 -56.12 28.05 19.42
C VAL A 543 -57.16 28.82 20.24
N GLU A 544 -57.06 28.82 21.58
CA GLU A 544 -57.93 29.60 22.48
C GLU A 544 -57.52 31.08 22.58
N LYS A 545 -56.53 31.51 21.78
CA LYS A 545 -55.94 32.84 21.77
C LYS A 545 -55.27 33.22 23.10
N GLN A 546 -54.92 32.24 23.93
CA GLN A 546 -54.04 32.44 25.07
C GLN A 546 -52.62 32.67 24.57
N GLN A 547 -51.93 33.62 25.18
CA GLN A 547 -50.59 34.03 24.78
C GLN A 547 -49.60 33.83 25.92
N VAL A 548 -48.38 33.43 25.59
CA VAL A 548 -47.27 33.38 26.54
C VAL A 548 -45.98 33.85 25.85
N THR A 549 -45.12 34.52 26.62
CA THR A 549 -43.77 34.86 26.19
C THR A 549 -42.78 34.36 27.24
N GLN A 550 -41.82 33.54 26.80
CA GLN A 550 -40.68 33.10 27.59
C GLN A 550 -39.40 33.75 27.07
N THR A 551 -38.56 34.25 27.96
CA THR A 551 -37.27 34.86 27.64
C THR A 551 -36.15 34.02 28.24
N MET A 552 -35.15 33.66 27.43
CA MET A 552 -33.95 32.97 27.86
C MET A 552 -32.79 33.97 27.94
N GLN A 553 -32.09 33.97 29.08
CA GLN A 553 -30.86 34.73 29.26
C GLN A 553 -29.78 33.82 29.85
N ALA A 554 -28.63 33.74 29.18
CA ALA A 554 -27.52 32.85 29.54
C ALA A 554 -27.96 31.38 29.82
N GLY A 555 -28.90 30.88 29.02
CA GLY A 555 -29.44 29.52 29.14
C GLY A 555 -30.42 29.30 30.29
N VAL A 556 -30.88 30.37 30.96
CA VAL A 556 -31.91 30.34 32.00
C VAL A 556 -33.18 31.01 31.48
N VAL A 557 -34.32 30.32 31.58
CA VAL A 557 -35.61 30.83 31.09
C VAL A 557 -36.38 31.52 32.22
N SER A 558 -36.94 32.68 31.90
CA SER A 558 -37.82 33.49 32.75
C SER A 558 -39.04 33.97 31.96
N GLY A 559 -40.10 34.36 32.67
CA GLY A 559 -41.38 34.74 32.06
C GLY A 559 -42.21 33.52 31.66
N SER A 560 -43.42 33.40 32.21
CA SER A 560 -44.37 32.30 31.90
C SER A 560 -45.82 32.71 32.23
N GLU A 561 -46.11 34.00 32.35
CA GLU A 561 -47.47 34.46 32.58
C GLU A 561 -48.30 34.30 31.31
N VAL A 562 -49.43 33.61 31.45
CA VAL A 562 -50.39 33.40 30.37
C VAL A 562 -51.37 34.56 30.34
N THR A 563 -51.46 35.24 29.21
CA THR A 563 -52.46 36.29 28.97
C THR A 563 -53.59 35.70 28.14
N ALA A 564 -54.81 35.70 28.67
CA ALA A 564 -56.01 35.23 27.97
C ALA A 564 -56.83 36.40 27.39
N PRO A 565 -57.61 36.19 26.32
CA PRO A 565 -58.58 37.18 25.85
C PRO A 565 -59.61 37.48 26.95
N PRO A 566 -60.17 38.69 27.03
CA PRO A 566 -61.29 38.97 27.90
C PRO A 566 -62.45 38.01 27.56
N PRO A 567 -63.21 37.53 28.57
CA PRO A 567 -64.35 36.64 28.33
C PRO A 567 -65.32 37.31 27.35
N ALA A 568 -65.80 36.55 26.37
CA ALA A 568 -66.81 37.02 25.43
C ALA A 568 -68.05 37.49 26.24
N GLN A 569 -68.45 38.74 26.03
CA GLN A 569 -69.66 39.32 26.63
C GLN A 569 -70.93 38.77 25.98
#